data_AF-A0A6B2LDQ7-F1
#
_entry.id   AF-A0A6B2LDQ7-F1
#
_cell.length_a   1.000
_cell.length_b   1.000
_cell.length_c   1.000
_cell.angle_alpha   90.00
_cell.angle_beta   90.00
_cell.angle_gamma   90.00
#
_symmetry.space_group_name_H-M   'P 1'
#
loop_
_entity.id
_entity.type
_entity.pdbx_description
1 polymer ?
#
loop_
_entity_poly.entity_id
_entity_poly.type
_entity_poly.pdbx_seq_one_letter_code
_entity_poly.pdbx_strand_id
1 'polypeptide(L)'
;MTNPNLLLLIPGKLVHAGIWSNKVCFQKGLKMGSMIPCLQKAAQLGWAVVLFNPNYNYWSYEEKIKIPGSETPAIHMASLWNAYLARVKATNIAVLAHSKGGEYAEELFAGPARAALPRVKAFAFTDATFSARMDETVRQHFVEKGRNWVCSVVQPEPNVFIRKEAYHIDNYSAGTTQHELVTGTVFPHIWDFFSHKMSQ
;
A
#
# COMPACT_ATOMS: atom_id res chain seq x y z
N MET A 1 6.48 -7.07 -24.63
CA MET A 1 6.81 -5.76 -24.03
C MET A 1 6.62 -5.88 -22.53
N THR A 2 7.68 -5.97 -21.73
CA THR A 2 7.55 -6.05 -20.26
C THR A 2 7.63 -4.64 -19.70
N ASN A 3 6.53 -4.17 -19.13
CA ASN A 3 6.48 -2.89 -18.43
C ASN A 3 7.49 -2.90 -17.27
N PRO A 4 8.49 -2.00 -17.23
CA PRO A 4 9.49 -2.01 -16.16
C PRO A 4 8.91 -1.54 -14.81
N ASN A 5 7.80 -0.79 -14.83
CA ASN A 5 7.20 -0.16 -13.65
C ASN A 5 5.92 -0.88 -13.23
N LEU A 6 5.88 -1.33 -11.98
CA LEU A 6 4.75 -2.01 -11.38
C LEU A 6 4.32 -1.30 -10.09
N LEU A 7 3.03 -0.99 -9.98
CA LEU A 7 2.42 -0.45 -8.77
C LEU A 7 1.60 -1.53 -8.06
N LEU A 8 1.88 -1.74 -6.78
CA LEU A 8 1.10 -2.59 -5.89
C LEU A 8 0.21 -1.72 -5.01
N LEU A 9 -1.11 -1.91 -5.10
CA LEU A 9 -2.09 -1.19 -4.28
C LEU A 9 -2.67 -2.14 -3.22
N ILE A 10 -2.37 -1.86 -1.96
CA ILE A 10 -2.69 -2.72 -0.82
C ILE A 10 -3.63 -1.97 0.14
N PRO A 11 -4.90 -2.38 0.23
CA PRO A 11 -5.87 -1.69 1.08
C PRO A 11 -5.66 -1.97 2.57
N GLY A 12 -6.36 -1.20 3.40
CA GLY A 12 -6.51 -1.49 4.82
C GLY A 12 -7.44 -2.68 5.08
N LYS A 13 -7.79 -2.89 6.36
CA LYS A 13 -8.77 -3.91 6.76
C LYS A 13 -10.20 -3.49 6.38
N LEU A 14 -11.11 -4.48 6.22
CA LEU A 14 -12.56 -4.26 6.06
C LEU A 14 -12.98 -3.45 4.82
N VAL A 15 -12.13 -3.37 3.80
CA VAL A 15 -12.44 -2.75 2.50
C VAL A 15 -12.10 -3.72 1.37
N HIS A 16 -12.77 -3.57 0.23
CA HIS A 16 -12.53 -4.40 -0.95
C HIS A 16 -11.56 -3.73 -1.92
N ALA A 17 -11.07 -4.52 -2.89
CA ALA A 17 -10.23 -4.00 -3.97
C ALA A 17 -10.85 -2.77 -4.63
N GLY A 18 -10.02 -1.77 -4.90
CA GLY A 18 -10.44 -0.50 -5.49
C GLY A 18 -10.85 0.57 -4.48
N ILE A 19 -10.96 0.25 -3.19
CA ILE A 19 -11.45 1.19 -2.16
C ILE A 19 -10.40 1.40 -1.06
N TRP A 20 -10.13 2.67 -0.71
CA TRP A 20 -9.41 3.03 0.50
C TRP A 20 -10.36 3.17 1.68
N SER A 21 -11.52 3.82 1.48
CA SER A 21 -12.56 3.96 2.50
C SER A 21 -13.95 4.11 1.88
N ASN A 22 -14.88 3.23 2.29
CA ASN A 22 -16.31 3.32 1.91
C ASN A 22 -16.93 4.64 2.40
N LYS A 23 -16.61 5.06 3.63
CA LYS A 23 -17.10 6.31 4.23
C LYS A 23 -16.67 7.52 3.39
N VAL A 24 -15.41 7.58 2.98
CA VAL A 24 -14.90 8.68 2.16
C VAL A 24 -15.47 8.65 0.76
N CYS A 25 -15.64 7.46 0.16
CA CYS A 25 -16.32 7.34 -1.13
C CYS A 25 -17.72 7.95 -1.09
N PHE A 26 -18.48 7.66 -0.03
CA PHE A 26 -19.83 8.20 0.15
C PHE A 26 -19.82 9.71 0.45
N GLN A 27 -18.96 10.18 1.36
CA GLN A 27 -19.02 11.55 1.87
C GLN A 27 -18.25 12.58 1.03
N LYS A 28 -17.16 12.17 0.38
CA LYS A 28 -16.21 13.04 -0.35
C LYS A 28 -16.00 12.62 -1.81
N GLY A 29 -16.60 11.50 -2.21
CA GLY A 29 -16.57 10.99 -3.57
C GLY A 29 -15.43 10.01 -3.86
N LEU A 30 -15.54 9.32 -5.00
CA LEU A 30 -14.60 8.29 -5.42
C LEU A 30 -13.17 8.82 -5.63
N LYS A 31 -13.00 10.09 -6.00
CA LYS A 31 -11.67 10.70 -6.14
C LYS A 31 -10.88 10.72 -4.84
N MET A 32 -11.56 10.78 -3.69
CA MET A 32 -10.90 10.81 -2.38
C MET A 32 -10.84 9.42 -1.73
N GLY A 33 -11.89 8.62 -1.89
CA GLY A 33 -12.03 7.37 -1.14
C GLY A 33 -11.62 6.09 -1.88
N SER A 34 -11.30 6.17 -3.18
CA SER A 34 -11.04 4.99 -4.02
C SER A 34 -9.63 5.00 -4.62
N MET A 35 -9.24 3.86 -5.19
CA MET A 35 -7.99 3.68 -5.93
C MET A 35 -8.08 4.19 -7.38
N ILE A 36 -9.24 4.67 -7.85
CA ILE A 36 -9.42 5.15 -9.23
C ILE A 36 -8.38 6.20 -9.62
N PRO A 37 -8.08 7.23 -8.81
CA PRO A 37 -7.02 8.18 -9.15
C PRO A 37 -5.66 7.51 -9.31
N CYS A 38 -5.34 6.49 -8.49
CA CYS A 38 -4.11 5.73 -8.63
C CYS A 38 -4.05 4.99 -9.97
N LEU A 39 -5.16 4.35 -10.36
CA LEU A 39 -5.28 3.64 -11.64
C LEU A 39 -5.15 4.60 -12.82
N GLN A 40 -5.81 5.75 -12.77
CA GLN A 40 -5.72 6.78 -13.81
C GLN A 40 -4.30 7.30 -13.96
N LYS A 41 -3.63 7.62 -12.84
CA LYS A 41 -2.26 8.13 -12.86
C LYS A 41 -1.26 7.08 -13.33
N ALA A 42 -1.39 5.83 -12.88
CA ALA A 42 -0.57 4.73 -13.37
C ALA A 42 -0.78 4.50 -14.87
N ALA A 43 -2.02 4.53 -15.37
CA ALA A 43 -2.31 4.40 -16.80
C ALA A 43 -1.68 5.54 -17.63
N GLN A 44 -1.77 6.79 -17.15
CA GLN A 44 -1.11 7.94 -17.79
C GLN A 44 0.41 7.78 -17.88
N LEU A 45 1.03 7.19 -16.86
CA LEU A 45 2.46 6.92 -16.81
C LEU A 45 2.84 5.60 -17.52
N GLY A 46 1.86 4.86 -18.02
CA GLY A 46 2.06 3.54 -18.61
C GLY A 46 2.64 2.55 -17.60
N TRP A 47 2.24 2.55 -16.33
CA TRP A 47 2.65 1.59 -15.31
C TRP A 47 1.66 0.42 -15.23
N ALA A 48 2.18 -0.78 -14.97
CA ALA A 48 1.34 -1.91 -14.63
C ALA A 48 0.82 -1.75 -13.20
N VAL A 49 -0.39 -2.21 -12.92
CA VAL A 49 -0.97 -2.13 -11.57
C VAL A 49 -1.49 -3.48 -11.14
N VAL A 50 -1.25 -3.83 -9.88
CA VAL A 50 -1.96 -4.90 -9.18
C VAL A 50 -2.75 -4.33 -8.01
N LEU A 51 -4.03 -4.70 -7.98
CA LEU A 51 -4.95 -4.45 -6.88
C LEU A 51 -5.05 -5.71 -6.03
N PHE A 52 -4.72 -5.61 -4.75
CA PHE A 52 -4.95 -6.69 -3.81
C PHE A 52 -6.37 -6.59 -3.21
N ASN A 53 -6.99 -7.73 -2.92
CA ASN A 53 -8.27 -7.84 -2.22
C ASN A 53 -8.15 -8.73 -0.97
N PRO A 54 -7.26 -8.38 -0.01
CA PRO A 54 -6.91 -9.26 1.10
C PRO A 54 -8.08 -9.58 2.03
N ASN A 55 -9.15 -8.79 2.01
CA ASN A 55 -10.28 -8.93 2.95
C ASN A 55 -11.45 -9.75 2.39
N TYR A 56 -11.39 -10.23 1.15
CA TYR A 56 -12.43 -11.09 0.57
C TYR A 56 -12.04 -12.56 0.72
N ASN A 57 -12.40 -13.13 1.88
CA ASN A 57 -11.91 -14.44 2.30
C ASN A 57 -12.98 -15.54 2.38
N TYR A 58 -14.25 -15.19 2.17
CA TYR A 58 -15.39 -16.10 2.32
C TYR A 58 -16.31 -16.02 1.11
N TRP A 59 -16.75 -17.17 0.60
CA TRP A 59 -17.79 -17.27 -0.42
C TRP A 59 -19.18 -17.00 0.18
N SER A 60 -19.38 -17.51 1.40
CA SER A 60 -20.54 -17.26 2.24
C SER A 60 -20.07 -16.89 3.63
N TYR A 61 -20.47 -15.71 4.12
CA TYR A 61 -20.16 -15.27 5.48
C TYR A 61 -21.01 -16.03 6.52
N GLU A 62 -22.20 -16.48 6.15
CA GLU A 62 -23.10 -17.24 7.01
C GLU A 62 -22.56 -18.65 7.26
N GLU A 63 -22.17 -19.33 6.19
CA GLU A 63 -21.65 -20.71 6.24
C GLU A 63 -20.14 -20.75 6.50
N LYS A 64 -19.48 -19.57 6.53
CA LYS A 64 -18.02 -19.41 6.72
C LYS A 64 -17.18 -20.26 5.76
N ILE A 65 -17.66 -20.48 4.53
CA ILE A 65 -16.94 -21.20 3.49
C ILE A 65 -15.79 -20.32 3.01
N LYS A 66 -14.55 -20.72 3.28
CA LYS A 66 -13.35 -19.97 2.88
C LYS A 66 -13.08 -20.11 1.39
N ILE A 67 -12.58 -19.04 0.78
CA ILE A 67 -12.17 -19.04 -0.62
C ILE A 67 -10.77 -19.66 -0.74
N PRO A 68 -10.57 -20.73 -1.54
CA PRO A 68 -9.24 -21.30 -1.76
C PRO A 68 -8.25 -20.29 -2.33
N GLY A 69 -7.06 -20.19 -1.73
CA GLY A 69 -6.04 -19.20 -2.09
C GLY A 69 -6.35 -17.76 -1.62
N SER A 70 -7.38 -17.58 -0.79
CA SER A 70 -7.76 -16.29 -0.20
C SER A 70 -8.37 -16.50 1.20
N GLU A 71 -8.02 -17.58 1.89
CA GLU A 71 -8.62 -18.00 3.17
C GLU A 71 -8.34 -17.01 4.31
N THR A 72 -7.25 -16.26 4.19
CA THR A 72 -6.86 -15.15 5.06
C THR A 72 -6.22 -14.05 4.23
N PRO A 73 -6.11 -12.81 4.76
CA PRO A 73 -5.32 -11.75 4.12
C PRO A 73 -3.93 -12.20 3.68
N ALA A 74 -3.17 -12.83 4.58
CA ALA A 74 -1.85 -13.37 4.30
C ALA A 74 -1.84 -14.35 3.11
N ILE A 75 -2.76 -15.32 3.13
CA ILE A 75 -2.85 -16.34 2.08
C ILE A 75 -3.26 -15.71 0.75
N HIS A 76 -4.14 -14.71 0.75
CA HIS A 76 -4.49 -13.94 -0.45
C HIS A 76 -3.26 -13.26 -1.05
N MET A 77 -2.50 -12.51 -0.25
CA MET A 77 -1.29 -11.81 -0.70
C MET A 77 -0.29 -12.80 -1.31
N ALA A 78 -0.05 -13.93 -0.63
CA ALA A 78 0.87 -14.97 -1.07
C ALA A 78 0.41 -15.65 -2.37
N SER A 79 -0.87 -16.03 -2.46
CA SER A 79 -1.43 -16.75 -3.61
C SER A 79 -1.41 -15.87 -4.86
N LEU A 80 -1.83 -14.61 -4.75
CA LEU A 80 -1.77 -13.66 -5.86
C LEU A 80 -0.32 -13.45 -6.31
N TRP A 81 0.61 -13.28 -5.36
CA TRP A 81 2.01 -13.09 -5.67
C TRP A 81 2.58 -14.29 -6.44
N ASN A 82 2.40 -15.50 -5.92
CA ASN A 82 2.94 -16.72 -6.50
C ASN A 82 2.35 -17.03 -7.88
N ALA A 83 1.04 -16.82 -8.05
CA ALA A 83 0.36 -17.11 -9.31
C ALA A 83 0.73 -16.12 -10.42
N TYR A 84 0.84 -14.82 -10.09
CA TYR A 84 0.88 -13.76 -11.11
C TYR A 84 2.15 -12.90 -11.07
N LEU A 85 2.72 -12.63 -9.89
CA LEU A 85 3.79 -11.63 -9.74
C LEU A 85 5.19 -12.21 -9.63
N ALA A 86 5.34 -13.45 -9.15
CA ALA A 86 6.65 -14.09 -8.97
C ALA A 86 7.45 -14.17 -10.28
N ARG A 87 6.76 -14.23 -11.44
CA ARG A 87 7.35 -14.30 -12.78
C ARG A 87 7.44 -12.95 -13.50
N VAL A 88 6.95 -11.87 -12.88
CA VAL A 88 6.94 -10.54 -13.49
C VAL A 88 8.36 -9.96 -13.53
N LYS A 89 8.78 -9.53 -14.71
CA LYS A 89 10.11 -8.95 -14.98
C LYS A 89 10.22 -7.46 -14.66
N ALA A 90 9.20 -6.84 -14.07
CA ALA A 90 9.26 -5.43 -13.66
C ALA A 90 10.45 -5.21 -12.72
N THR A 91 11.31 -4.25 -13.05
CA THR A 91 12.52 -3.93 -12.30
C THR A 91 12.30 -2.84 -11.27
N ASN A 92 11.24 -2.04 -11.44
CA ASN A 92 10.87 -0.94 -10.58
C ASN A 92 9.49 -1.20 -10.00
N ILE A 93 9.44 -1.52 -8.71
CA ILE A 93 8.19 -1.76 -8.00
C ILE A 93 7.93 -0.61 -7.04
N ALA A 94 6.75 -0.02 -7.14
CA ALA A 94 6.19 0.94 -6.18
C ALA A 94 5.08 0.25 -5.39
N VAL A 95 5.02 0.52 -4.09
CA VAL A 95 3.99 -0.03 -3.20
C VAL A 95 3.24 1.13 -2.55
N LEU A 96 1.91 1.12 -2.61
CA LEU A 96 1.06 2.01 -1.84
C LEU A 96 0.18 1.16 -0.90
N ALA A 97 0.39 1.32 0.39
CA ALA A 97 -0.26 0.54 1.43
C ALA A 97 -0.92 1.44 2.47
N HIS A 98 -2.21 1.24 2.70
CA HIS A 98 -3.00 2.02 3.65
C HIS A 98 -3.30 1.24 4.92
N SER A 99 -3.18 1.87 6.10
CA SER A 99 -3.63 1.28 7.37
C SER A 99 -3.00 -0.11 7.61
N LYS A 100 -3.81 -1.12 7.92
CA LYS A 100 -3.42 -2.53 8.05
C LYS A 100 -2.67 -3.09 6.82
N GLY A 101 -2.79 -2.44 5.66
CA GLY A 101 -2.03 -2.77 4.47
C GLY A 101 -0.52 -2.71 4.65
N GLY A 102 0.00 -1.94 5.63
CA GLY A 102 1.42 -1.95 5.99
C GLY A 102 1.89 -3.32 6.48
N GLU A 103 1.14 -3.95 7.38
CA GLU A 103 1.41 -5.32 7.85
C GLU A 103 1.22 -6.37 6.74
N TYR A 104 0.25 -6.18 5.84
CA TYR A 104 0.10 -7.07 4.68
C TYR A 104 1.30 -6.98 3.73
N ALA A 105 1.83 -5.78 3.51
CA ALA A 105 3.05 -5.58 2.74
C ALA A 105 4.25 -6.20 3.44
N GLU A 106 4.37 -5.99 4.76
CA GLU A 106 5.41 -6.58 5.59
C GLU A 106 5.46 -8.10 5.44
N GLU A 107 4.34 -8.78 5.67
CA GLU A 107 4.25 -10.24 5.59
C GLU A 107 4.55 -10.76 4.17
N LEU A 108 4.04 -10.05 3.14
CA LEU A 108 4.32 -10.36 1.75
C LEU A 108 5.83 -10.34 1.47
N PHE A 109 6.53 -9.27 1.88
CA PHE A 109 7.97 -9.10 1.61
C PHE A 109 8.87 -9.85 2.59
N ALA A 110 8.39 -10.25 3.76
CA ALA A 110 9.10 -11.16 4.66
C ALA A 110 9.11 -12.59 4.11
N GLY A 111 8.07 -12.97 3.36
CA GLY A 111 7.90 -14.31 2.78
C GLY A 111 7.87 -14.34 1.24
N PRO A 112 6.71 -14.55 0.59
CA PRO A 112 6.62 -14.89 -0.83
C PRO A 112 7.30 -13.90 -1.79
N ALA A 113 7.33 -12.62 -1.45
CA ALA A 113 7.92 -11.55 -2.26
C ALA A 113 9.32 -11.13 -1.82
N ARG A 114 9.96 -11.85 -0.88
CA ARG A 114 11.29 -11.45 -0.34
C ARG A 114 12.33 -11.22 -1.43
N ALA A 115 12.39 -12.10 -2.43
CA ALA A 115 13.33 -11.98 -3.55
C ALA A 115 13.09 -10.74 -4.44
N ALA A 116 11.93 -10.08 -4.32
CA ALA A 116 11.62 -8.85 -5.04
C ALA A 116 11.98 -7.57 -4.29
N LEU A 117 12.34 -7.63 -3.01
CA LEU A 117 12.74 -6.45 -2.22
C LEU A 117 13.78 -5.55 -2.92
N PRO A 118 14.84 -6.09 -3.59
CA PRO A 118 15.78 -5.25 -4.34
C PRO A 118 15.15 -4.47 -5.50
N ARG A 119 14.07 -4.99 -6.09
CA ARG A 119 13.32 -4.36 -7.19
C ARG A 119 12.30 -3.33 -6.69
N VAL A 120 11.98 -3.31 -5.39
CA VAL A 120 11.13 -2.28 -4.82
C VAL A 120 11.94 -1.00 -4.65
N LYS A 121 11.43 0.09 -5.22
CA LYS A 121 12.04 1.42 -5.24
C LYS A 121 11.38 2.37 -4.25
N ALA A 122 10.09 2.17 -3.98
CA ALA A 122 9.32 3.05 -3.11
C ALA A 122 8.24 2.31 -2.32
N PHE A 123 8.14 2.61 -1.03
CA PHE A 123 7.02 2.24 -0.17
C PHE A 123 6.28 3.50 0.31
N ALA A 124 5.12 3.80 -0.27
CA ALA A 124 4.22 4.83 0.22
C ALA A 124 3.24 4.20 1.21
N PHE A 125 3.34 4.60 2.47
CA PHE A 125 2.43 4.18 3.53
C PHE A 125 1.49 5.32 3.88
N THR A 126 0.21 5.03 4.07
CA THR A 126 -0.78 6.03 4.47
C THR A 126 -1.45 5.60 5.77
N ASP A 127 -1.03 6.23 6.85
CA ASP A 127 -1.41 5.94 8.23
C ASP A 127 -1.34 4.44 8.54
N ALA A 128 -0.24 3.82 8.08
CA ALA A 128 -0.11 2.38 8.07
C ALA A 128 0.32 1.83 9.43
N THR A 129 -0.08 0.60 9.72
CA THR A 129 0.39 -0.16 10.88
C THR A 129 1.45 -1.17 10.47
N PHE A 130 2.27 -1.57 11.43
CA PHE A 130 3.37 -2.50 11.26
C PHE A 130 3.49 -3.41 12.48
N SER A 131 4.04 -4.62 12.29
CA SER A 131 4.24 -5.58 13.37
C SER A 131 5.39 -5.16 14.28
N ALA A 132 5.21 -5.36 15.60
CA ALA A 132 6.26 -5.16 16.60
C ALA A 132 7.51 -6.03 16.35
N ARG A 133 7.37 -7.12 15.60
CA ARG A 133 8.42 -8.10 15.30
C ARG A 133 8.74 -8.15 13.81
N MET A 134 8.71 -7.01 13.14
CA MET A 134 9.04 -6.90 11.71
C MET A 134 10.42 -7.50 11.40
N ASP A 135 10.49 -8.30 10.33
CA ASP A 135 11.74 -8.82 9.80
C ASP A 135 12.75 -7.69 9.52
N GLU A 136 13.98 -7.86 9.98
CA GLU A 136 15.00 -6.81 9.93
C GLU A 136 15.34 -6.37 8.50
N THR A 137 15.37 -7.30 7.54
CA THR A 137 15.63 -6.97 6.14
C THR A 137 14.49 -6.16 5.55
N VAL A 138 13.24 -6.53 5.84
CA VAL A 138 12.05 -5.77 5.43
C VAL A 138 12.09 -4.37 6.05
N ARG A 139 12.40 -4.29 7.35
CA ARG A 139 12.50 -3.02 8.09
C ARG A 139 13.52 -2.08 7.45
N GLN A 140 14.71 -2.57 7.12
CA GLN A 140 15.74 -1.76 6.46
C GLN A 140 15.24 -1.18 5.13
N HIS A 141 14.55 -1.99 4.31
CA HIS A 141 13.98 -1.52 3.05
C HIS A 141 12.85 -0.50 3.26
N PHE A 142 12.00 -0.70 4.27
CA PHE A 142 10.94 0.25 4.59
C PHE A 142 11.51 1.58 5.12
N VAL A 143 12.60 1.55 5.88
CA VAL A 143 13.29 2.76 6.36
C VAL A 143 13.99 3.50 5.21
N GLU A 144 14.70 2.78 4.34
CA GLU A 144 15.48 3.39 3.26
C GLU A 144 14.61 3.92 2.11
N LYS A 145 13.56 3.17 1.78
CA LYS A 145 12.75 3.38 0.57
C LYS A 145 11.32 3.79 0.88
N GLY A 146 10.96 3.90 2.15
CA GLY A 146 9.60 4.17 2.57
C GLY A 146 9.35 5.58 3.10
N ARG A 147 8.08 5.96 3.07
CA ARG A 147 7.54 7.16 3.69
C ARG A 147 6.14 6.84 4.20
N ASN A 148 5.83 7.26 5.43
CA ASN A 148 4.50 7.08 6.00
C ASN A 148 3.83 8.43 6.26
N TRP A 149 2.73 8.72 5.58
CA TRP A 149 1.93 9.90 5.87
C TRP A 149 0.92 9.56 6.96
N VAL A 150 1.05 10.18 8.14
CA VAL A 150 0.25 9.85 9.33
C VAL A 150 -0.68 10.99 9.71
N CYS A 151 -1.78 10.65 10.38
CA CYS A 151 -2.64 11.66 10.98
C CYS A 151 -1.85 12.52 11.96
N SER A 152 -2.06 13.84 11.92
CA SER A 152 -1.39 14.77 12.83
C SER A 152 -2.34 15.86 13.27
N VAL A 153 -2.44 16.03 14.58
CA VAL A 153 -3.13 17.17 15.22
C VAL A 153 -2.19 18.37 15.36
N VAL A 154 -0.88 18.13 15.42
CA VAL A 154 0.14 19.16 15.68
C VAL A 154 0.60 19.82 14.39
N GLN A 155 0.63 19.07 13.29
CA GLN A 155 1.09 19.56 11.99
C GLN A 155 -0.05 19.52 10.97
N PRO A 156 -0.79 20.62 10.76
CA PRO A 156 -1.94 20.66 9.87
C PRO A 156 -1.56 20.70 8.38
N GLU A 157 -0.32 21.07 8.04
CA GLU A 157 0.16 21.08 6.67
C GLU A 157 0.56 19.67 6.20
N PRO A 158 0.10 19.21 5.03
CA PRO A 158 0.46 17.91 4.49
C PRO A 158 1.93 17.86 4.07
N ASN A 159 2.50 16.66 4.08
CA ASN A 159 3.85 16.35 3.61
C ASN A 159 4.98 17.08 4.34
N VAL A 160 4.77 17.43 5.62
CA VAL A 160 5.83 17.94 6.51
C VAL A 160 6.34 16.83 7.41
N PHE A 161 7.66 16.67 7.50
CA PHE A 161 8.29 15.67 8.37
C PHE A 161 7.91 15.90 9.83
N ILE A 162 7.52 14.84 10.54
CA ILE A 162 7.14 14.91 11.96
C ILE A 162 8.27 14.34 12.83
N ARG A 163 8.57 13.05 12.66
CA ARG A 163 9.66 12.33 13.33
C ARG A 163 9.75 10.89 12.81
N LYS A 164 10.86 10.23 13.07
CA LYS A 164 10.94 8.76 13.00
C LYS A 164 10.35 8.19 14.29
N GLU A 165 9.16 7.60 14.23
CA GLU A 165 8.58 6.87 15.37
C GLU A 165 8.97 5.38 15.34
N ALA A 166 8.15 4.52 15.95
CA ALA A 166 8.27 3.07 15.90
C ALA A 166 8.65 2.59 14.49
N TYR A 167 9.56 1.62 14.44
CA TYR A 167 10.10 1.03 13.20
C TYR A 167 11.04 1.93 12.37
N HIS A 168 11.29 3.18 12.81
CA HIS A 168 12.24 4.14 12.19
C HIS A 168 11.92 4.57 10.76
N ILE A 169 10.71 4.32 10.27
CA ILE A 169 10.22 4.82 8.99
C ILE A 169 9.93 6.32 9.14
N ASP A 170 10.27 7.12 8.13
CA ASP A 170 10.02 8.56 8.17
C ASP A 170 8.51 8.86 8.13
N ASN A 171 7.99 9.45 9.21
CA ASN A 171 6.60 9.92 9.26
C ASN A 171 6.51 11.38 8.79
N TYR A 172 5.52 11.63 7.93
CA TYR A 172 5.14 12.94 7.44
C TYR A 172 3.69 13.21 7.80
N SER A 173 3.31 14.47 7.99
CA SER A 173 1.92 14.82 8.23
C SER A 173 1.06 14.54 7.01
N ALA A 174 -0.13 13.97 7.24
CA ALA A 174 -1.16 13.83 6.23
C ALA A 174 -1.99 15.11 6.00
N GLY A 175 -1.79 16.15 6.82
CA GLY A 175 -2.64 17.34 6.81
C GLY A 175 -4.10 17.08 7.19
N THR A 176 -4.34 15.99 7.91
CA THR A 176 -5.67 15.59 8.39
C THR A 176 -5.55 14.79 9.68
N THR A 177 -6.59 14.84 10.49
CA THR A 177 -6.76 14.03 11.70
C THR A 177 -7.64 12.81 11.47
N GLN A 178 -8.21 12.66 10.27
CA GLN A 178 -9.10 11.55 9.92
C GLN A 178 -8.33 10.48 9.14
N HIS A 179 -8.16 9.32 9.78
CA HIS A 179 -7.45 8.15 9.25
C HIS A 179 -7.85 7.83 7.80
N GLU A 180 -9.16 7.80 7.54
CA GLU A 180 -9.73 7.42 6.26
C GLU A 180 -9.44 8.43 5.13
N LEU A 181 -9.12 9.68 5.45
CA LEU A 181 -8.85 10.73 4.46
C LEU A 181 -7.41 10.76 3.99
N VAL A 182 -6.47 10.16 4.74
CA VAL A 182 -5.03 10.33 4.56
C VAL A 182 -4.61 10.08 3.10
N THR A 183 -4.94 8.93 2.52
CA THR A 183 -4.53 8.58 1.15
C THR A 183 -5.02 9.58 0.12
N GLY A 184 -6.27 10.03 0.23
CA GLY A 184 -6.85 11.01 -0.68
C GLY A 184 -6.21 12.40 -0.51
N THR A 185 -5.98 12.82 0.74
CA THR A 185 -5.38 14.13 1.06
C THR A 185 -3.95 14.24 0.56
N VAL A 186 -3.12 13.22 0.76
CA VAL A 186 -1.71 13.25 0.35
C VAL A 186 -1.45 12.68 -1.04
N PHE A 187 -2.50 12.42 -1.83
CA PHE A 187 -2.38 11.82 -3.15
C PHE A 187 -1.34 12.52 -4.06
N PRO A 188 -1.29 13.86 -4.18
CA PRO A 188 -0.25 14.52 -4.97
C PRO A 188 1.17 14.19 -4.48
N HIS A 189 1.39 14.22 -3.16
CA HIS A 189 2.68 13.98 -2.54
C HIS A 189 3.14 12.52 -2.66
N ILE A 190 2.20 11.57 -2.68
CA ILE A 190 2.50 10.16 -2.98
C ILE A 190 3.12 10.04 -4.38
N TRP A 191 2.57 10.75 -5.36
CA TRP A 191 3.08 10.69 -6.73
C TRP A 191 4.37 11.47 -6.94
N ASP A 192 4.57 12.59 -6.24
CA ASP A 192 5.87 13.28 -6.22
C ASP A 192 6.95 12.36 -5.64
N PHE A 193 6.64 11.67 -4.54
CA PHE A 193 7.51 10.69 -3.91
C PHE A 193 7.84 9.52 -4.85
N PHE A 194 6.83 8.92 -5.49
CA PHE A 194 7.04 7.86 -6.46
C PHE A 194 7.86 8.32 -7.66
N SER A 195 7.59 9.51 -8.20
CA SER A 195 8.35 10.05 -9.34
C SER A 195 9.82 10.25 -8.99
N HIS A 196 10.12 10.71 -7.77
CA HIS A 196 11.49 10.89 -7.31
C HIS A 196 12.22 9.57 -7.02
N LYS A 197 11.56 8.58 -6.41
CA LYS A 197 12.18 7.29 -6.06
C LYS A 197 12.32 6.35 -7.25
N MET A 198 11.43 6.43 -8.24
CA MET A 198 11.42 5.54 -9.39
C MET A 198 12.39 5.99 -10.51
N SER A 199 12.97 7.19 -10.39
CA SER A 199 14.02 7.69 -11.30
C SER A 199 15.44 7.40 -10.82
N GLN A 200 15.61 6.81 -9.63
CA GLN A 200 16.88 6.39 -9.04
C GLN A 200 17.14 4.90 -9.27
#